data_AF-K1QAM5-F1
#
_entry.id   AF-K1QAM5-F1
#
_cell.length_a   1.000
_cell.length_b   1.000
_cell.length_c   1.000
_cell.angle_alpha   90.00
_cell.angle_beta   90.00
_cell.angle_gamma   90.00
#
_symmetry.space_group_name_H-M   'P 1'
#
loop_
_entity.id
_entity.type
_entity.pdbx_description
1 polymer ?
#
loop_
_entity_poly.entity_id
_entity_poly.type
_entity_poly.pdbx_seq_one_letter_code
_entity_poly.pdbx_strand_id
1 'polypeptide(L)'
;MKPAYNFNHTIYKVIVHKDLNQPEGLALDPEEKLMFFSDNEPNCRIERASLDGRNRVVIVHNGLSRVFSLTVDTTNNRLFWADHVRQTLESCSYDGTNRRVIRRMNSVAITGLTYFQVIDYQITGSDL
;
A
#
# COMPACT_ATOMS: atom_id res chain seq x y z
N MET A 1 -29.44 -19.31 -9.54
CA MET A 1 -29.79 -18.01 -8.92
C MET A 1 -29.03 -16.93 -9.68
N LYS A 2 -29.72 -16.10 -10.47
CA LYS A 2 -29.11 -15.07 -11.33
C LYS A 2 -28.76 -13.81 -10.50
N PRO A 3 -27.66 -13.09 -10.79
CA PRO A 3 -27.43 -11.79 -10.16
C PRO A 3 -28.41 -10.77 -10.77
N ALA A 4 -29.10 -10.02 -9.93
CA ALA A 4 -29.90 -8.88 -10.35
C ALA A 4 -28.97 -7.68 -10.56
N TYR A 5 -28.81 -7.26 -11.80
CA TYR A 5 -28.27 -5.94 -12.15
C TYR A 5 -29.29 -4.88 -11.75
N ASN A 6 -28.89 -3.90 -10.93
CA ASN A 6 -29.74 -2.78 -10.53
C ASN A 6 -29.14 -1.47 -11.03
N PHE A 7 -29.87 -0.76 -11.89
CA PHE A 7 -29.48 0.46 -12.62
C PHE A 7 -29.57 1.73 -11.76
N ASN A 8 -29.15 1.65 -10.49
CA ASN A 8 -28.93 2.84 -9.66
C ASN A 8 -27.42 3.08 -9.62
N HIS A 9 -26.91 3.93 -10.52
CA HIS A 9 -25.48 4.17 -10.81
C HIS A 9 -24.56 4.15 -9.57
N THR A 10 -24.13 2.95 -9.19
CA THR A 10 -23.20 2.74 -8.09
C THR A 10 -21.81 2.75 -8.72
N ILE A 11 -21.15 3.90 -8.71
CA ILE A 11 -19.78 4.08 -9.20
C ILE A 11 -18.70 3.45 -8.30
N TYR A 12 -19.11 2.75 -7.23
CA TYR A 12 -18.22 2.11 -6.28
C TYR A 12 -18.45 0.60 -6.25
N LYS A 13 -17.36 -0.15 -6.18
CA LYS A 13 -17.37 -1.60 -5.99
C LYS A 13 -16.58 -1.92 -4.73
N VAL A 14 -17.18 -2.69 -3.84
CA VAL A 14 -16.48 -3.22 -2.66
C VAL A 14 -15.52 -4.32 -3.12
N ILE A 15 -14.22 -4.13 -2.88
CA ILE A 15 -13.17 -5.06 -3.32
C ILE A 15 -12.73 -5.99 -2.18
N VAL A 16 -12.50 -5.46 -0.98
CA VAL A 16 -12.17 -6.23 0.23
C VAL A 16 -13.03 -5.72 1.38
N HIS A 17 -13.70 -6.63 2.08
CA HIS A 17 -14.56 -6.30 3.22
C HIS A 17 -14.62 -7.37 4.31
N LYS A 18 -14.01 -8.54 4.08
CA LYS A 18 -13.95 -9.65 5.04
C LYS A 18 -12.59 -9.64 5.71
N ASP A 19 -12.52 -10.14 6.94
CA ASP A 19 -11.26 -10.32 7.68
C ASP A 19 -10.43 -9.02 7.72
N LEU A 20 -11.11 -7.91 7.97
CA LEU A 20 -10.56 -6.58 8.22
C LEU A 20 -11.13 -6.09 9.54
N ASN A 21 -10.30 -5.45 10.35
CA ASN A 21 -10.68 -4.91 11.65
C ASN A 21 -10.56 -3.39 11.64
N GLN A 22 -9.36 -2.89 11.32
CA GLN A 22 -9.03 -1.48 11.32
C GLN A 22 -8.08 -1.16 10.15
N PRO A 23 -8.57 -1.20 8.90
CA PRO A 23 -7.78 -0.80 7.75
C PRO A 23 -7.55 0.71 7.74
N GLU A 24 -6.30 1.15 7.59
CA GLU A 24 -5.94 2.59 7.60
C GLU A 24 -5.11 3.01 6.37
N GLY A 25 -4.06 2.26 6.04
CA GLY A 25 -3.21 2.55 4.89
C GLY A 25 -3.66 1.85 3.62
N LEU A 26 -3.51 2.51 2.48
CA LEU A 26 -3.74 1.94 1.14
C LEU A 26 -2.70 2.49 0.15
N ALA A 27 -2.12 1.62 -0.66
CA ALA A 27 -1.30 1.96 -1.81
C ALA A 27 -1.64 1.04 -2.99
N LEU A 28 -1.53 1.55 -4.21
CA LEU A 28 -1.89 0.83 -5.43
C LEU A 28 -0.71 0.84 -6.39
N ASP A 29 -0.51 -0.27 -7.08
CA ASP A 29 0.34 -0.37 -8.27
C ASP A 29 -0.53 -0.86 -9.44
N PRO A 30 -1.04 0.05 -10.29
CA PRO A 30 -1.87 -0.32 -11.43
C PRO A 30 -1.15 -1.10 -12.53
N GLU A 31 0.16 -0.91 -12.67
CA GLU A 31 0.96 -1.59 -13.69
C GLU A 31 1.06 -3.08 -13.38
N GLU A 32 1.35 -3.40 -12.11
CA GLU A 32 1.39 -4.77 -11.59
C GLU A 32 0.00 -5.32 -11.20
N LYS A 33 -1.05 -4.48 -11.26
CA LYS A 33 -2.43 -4.79 -10.85
C LYS A 33 -2.52 -5.25 -9.39
N LEU A 34 -1.75 -4.61 -8.51
CA LEU A 34 -1.68 -4.91 -7.08
C LEU A 34 -2.22 -3.75 -6.23
N MET A 35 -2.74 -4.12 -5.06
CA MET A 35 -3.01 -3.20 -3.95
C MET A 35 -2.34 -3.72 -2.68
N PHE A 36 -1.96 -2.77 -1.85
CA PHE A 36 -1.36 -3.00 -0.54
C PHE A 36 -2.16 -2.23 0.49
N PHE A 37 -2.53 -2.88 1.58
CA PHE A 37 -3.27 -2.21 2.66
C PHE A 37 -2.81 -2.72 4.02
N SER A 38 -2.89 -1.86 5.02
CA SER A 38 -2.72 -2.27 6.40
C SER A 38 -4.06 -2.67 6.98
N ASP A 39 -4.06 -3.67 7.85
CA ASP A 39 -5.13 -3.92 8.81
C ASP A 39 -4.51 -3.89 10.20
N ASN A 40 -4.95 -2.97 11.04
CA ASN A 40 -4.39 -2.78 12.37
C ASN A 40 -5.04 -3.74 13.38
N GLU A 41 -5.34 -3.27 14.59
CA GLU A 41 -5.71 -4.07 15.76
C GLU A 41 -6.70 -5.23 15.46
N PRO A 42 -6.58 -6.39 16.14
CA PRO A 42 -5.62 -6.72 17.19
C PRO A 42 -4.27 -7.21 16.65
N ASN A 43 -4.20 -7.61 15.38
CA ASN A 43 -3.02 -8.18 14.74
C ASN A 43 -2.61 -7.33 13.55
N CYS A 44 -1.80 -6.31 13.83
CA CYS A 44 -1.32 -5.37 12.82
C CYS A 44 -0.55 -6.11 11.72
N ARG A 45 -1.02 -5.95 10.48
CA ARG A 45 -0.47 -6.60 9.31
C ARG A 45 -0.53 -5.68 8.09
N ILE A 46 0.36 -5.94 7.16
CA ILE A 46 0.32 -5.39 5.81
C ILE A 46 0.03 -6.53 4.86
N GLU A 47 -0.96 -6.33 4.02
CA GLU A 47 -1.47 -7.30 3.07
C GLU A 47 -1.35 -6.79 1.66
N ARG A 48 -1.24 -7.74 0.73
CA ARG A 48 -1.25 -7.50 -0.71
C ARG A 48 -2.38 -8.30 -1.34
N ALA A 49 -3.04 -7.74 -2.34
CA ALA A 49 -4.00 -8.43 -3.17
C ALA A 49 -3.97 -7.88 -4.60
N SER A 50 -4.59 -8.59 -5.54
CA SER A 50 -4.86 -8.04 -6.87
C SER A 50 -5.87 -6.88 -6.77
N LEU A 51 -5.87 -5.93 -7.71
CA LEU A 51 -6.81 -4.78 -7.71
C LEU A 51 -8.30 -5.17 -7.74
N ASP A 52 -8.61 -6.42 -8.10
CA ASP A 52 -9.95 -6.99 -8.07
C ASP A 52 -10.29 -7.71 -6.76
N GLY A 53 -9.39 -7.71 -5.78
CA GLY A 53 -9.56 -8.31 -4.46
C GLY A 53 -9.10 -9.76 -4.35
N ARG A 54 -8.63 -10.37 -5.44
CA ARG A 54 -8.16 -11.77 -5.44
C ARG A 54 -6.73 -11.89 -4.93
N ASN A 55 -6.29 -13.13 -4.71
CA ASN A 55 -4.90 -13.47 -4.34
C ASN A 55 -4.38 -12.69 -3.13
N ARG A 56 -5.26 -12.45 -2.15
CA ARG A 56 -4.94 -11.74 -0.91
C ARG A 56 -3.97 -12.56 -0.07
N VAL A 57 -2.85 -11.94 0.32
CA VAL A 57 -1.80 -12.54 1.13
C VAL A 57 -1.26 -11.54 2.14
N VAL A 58 -0.91 -12.03 3.32
CA VAL A 58 -0.19 -11.24 4.34
C VAL A 58 1.29 -11.22 3.98
N ILE A 59 1.87 -10.04 3.80
CA ILE A 59 3.28 -9.87 3.43
C ILE A 59 4.15 -9.40 4.61
N VAL A 60 3.55 -8.75 5.62
CA VAL A 60 4.22 -8.40 6.87
C VAL A 60 3.23 -8.57 8.03
N HIS A 61 3.62 -9.30 9.07
CA HIS A 61 2.76 -9.58 10.23
C HIS A 61 3.49 -9.47 11.59
N ASN A 62 4.77 -9.10 11.58
CA ASN A 62 5.60 -9.01 12.78
C ASN A 62 6.22 -7.62 12.89
N GLY A 63 6.54 -7.18 14.11
CA GLY A 63 7.17 -5.88 14.33
C GLY A 63 6.39 -4.73 13.70
N LEU A 64 5.06 -4.79 13.77
CA LEU A 64 4.14 -3.73 13.39
C LEU A 64 3.30 -3.37 14.62
N SER A 65 2.85 -2.13 14.70
CA SER A 65 2.05 -1.63 15.82
C SER A 65 0.87 -0.80 15.30
N ARG A 66 1.12 0.23 14.49
CA ARG A 66 0.05 0.96 13.81
C ARG A 66 0.54 1.57 12.50
N VAL A 67 0.16 0.94 11.40
CA VAL A 67 0.50 1.38 10.05
C VAL A 67 -0.65 2.21 9.48
N PHE A 68 -0.45 3.52 9.43
CA PHE A 68 -1.47 4.47 8.97
C PHE A 68 -1.29 4.89 7.51
N SER A 69 -0.07 4.75 6.97
CA SER A 69 0.25 5.21 5.61
C SER A 69 1.20 4.23 4.92
N LEU A 70 0.86 3.93 3.66
CA LEU A 70 1.56 3.06 2.74
C LEU A 70 1.82 3.83 1.45
N THR A 71 2.93 3.55 0.79
CA THR A 71 3.20 4.05 -0.56
C THR A 71 4.13 3.09 -1.29
N VAL A 72 4.07 3.10 -2.62
CA VAL A 72 4.85 2.20 -3.46
C VAL A 72 5.78 2.98 -4.38
N ASP A 73 6.97 2.41 -4.60
CA ASP A 73 7.87 2.74 -5.68
C ASP A 73 7.68 1.65 -6.75
N THR A 74 6.89 1.98 -7.77
CA THR A 74 6.52 1.06 -8.85
C THR A 74 7.69 0.71 -9.74
N THR A 75 8.68 1.60 -9.88
CA THR A 75 9.89 1.31 -10.67
C THR A 75 10.71 0.19 -10.04
N ASN A 76 10.79 0.16 -8.71
CA ASN A 76 11.61 -0.80 -7.96
C ASN A 76 10.81 -1.91 -7.24
N ASN A 77 9.50 -2.01 -7.49
CA ASN A 77 8.59 -2.97 -6.84
C ASN A 77 8.74 -2.98 -5.31
N ARG A 78 8.72 -1.78 -4.72
CA ARG A 78 9.08 -1.57 -3.32
C ARG A 78 7.99 -0.87 -2.55
N LEU A 79 7.60 -1.44 -1.42
CA LEU A 79 6.62 -0.89 -0.51
C LEU A 79 7.33 -0.12 0.61
N PHE A 80 6.77 1.02 0.98
CA PHE A 80 7.19 1.83 2.11
C PHE A 80 6.00 2.08 3.04
N TRP A 81 6.26 2.12 4.35
CA TRP A 81 5.23 2.44 5.33
C TRP A 81 5.79 3.18 6.53
N ALA A 82 4.91 3.95 7.17
CA ALA A 82 5.18 4.57 8.44
C ALA A 82 4.39 3.84 9.53
N ASP A 83 5.12 3.42 10.58
CA ASP A 83 4.53 2.92 11.80
C ASP A 83 4.52 4.03 12.85
N HIS A 84 3.31 4.48 13.22
CA HIS A 84 3.12 5.63 14.11
C HIS A 84 3.60 5.34 15.53
N VAL A 85 3.39 4.13 16.04
CA VAL A 85 3.75 3.79 17.43
C VAL A 85 5.24 3.49 17.54
N ARG A 86 5.80 2.78 16.54
CA ARG A 86 7.23 2.45 16.50
C ARG A 86 8.10 3.63 16.06
N GLN A 87 7.50 4.68 15.50
CA GLN A 87 8.20 5.86 14.99
C GLN A 87 9.24 5.48 13.92
N THR A 88 8.85 4.61 12.98
CA THR A 88 9.74 4.08 11.94
C THR A 88 9.18 4.29 10.55
N LEU A 89 10.04 4.71 9.63
CA LEU A 89 9.86 4.52 8.19
C LEU A 89 10.54 3.19 7.81
N GLU A 90 9.76 2.25 7.33
CA GLU A 90 10.22 0.92 6.93
C GLU A 90 9.89 0.65 5.46
N SER A 91 10.49 -0.41 4.91
CA SER A 91 10.27 -0.79 3.52
C SER A 91 10.62 -2.24 3.25
N CYS A 92 9.99 -2.84 2.25
CA CYS A 92 10.24 -4.21 1.78
C CYS A 92 9.94 -4.33 0.27
N SER A 93 10.37 -5.42 -0.35
CA SER A 93 9.88 -5.84 -1.66
C SER A 93 8.38 -6.19 -1.59
N TYR A 94 7.67 -6.20 -2.73
CA TYR A 94 6.23 -6.49 -2.78
C TYR A 94 5.80 -7.85 -2.22
N ASP A 95 6.72 -8.80 -2.05
CA ASP A 95 6.50 -10.11 -1.43
C ASP A 95 6.81 -10.15 0.08
N GLY A 96 7.19 -9.01 0.66
CA GLY A 96 7.58 -8.90 2.08
C GLY A 96 9.07 -9.15 2.34
N THR A 97 9.85 -9.56 1.33
CA THR A 97 11.29 -9.79 1.48
C THR A 97 12.08 -8.48 1.52
N ASN A 98 13.38 -8.55 1.83
CA ASN A 98 14.28 -7.39 1.87
C ASN A 98 13.76 -6.25 2.76
N ARG A 99 13.07 -6.62 3.86
CA ARG A 99 12.54 -5.68 4.83
C ARG A 99 13.68 -4.95 5.55
N ARG A 100 13.60 -3.63 5.62
CA ARG A 100 14.54 -2.77 6.36
C ARG A 100 13.87 -1.53 6.95
N VAL A 101 14.36 -1.14 8.12
CA VAL A 101 14.10 0.19 8.69
C VAL A 101 14.95 1.21 7.91
N ILE A 102 14.30 2.16 7.26
CA ILE A 102 14.96 3.26 6.54
C ILE A 102 15.36 4.36 7.51
N ARG A 103 14.47 4.70 8.45
CA ARG A 103 14.71 5.77 9.42
C ARG A 103 13.85 5.59 10.66
N ARG A 104 14.40 5.95 11.83
CA ARG A 104 13.63 6.19 13.06
C ARG A 104 13.36 7.69 13.18
N MET A 105 12.14 8.06 13.53
CA MET A 105 11.66 9.44 13.45
C MET A 105 11.75 10.22 14.76
N ASN A 106 12.41 9.68 15.79
CA ASN A 106 12.84 10.36 17.02
C ASN A 106 11.82 11.40 17.55
N SER A 107 10.55 10.98 17.70
CA SER A 107 9.44 11.78 18.23
C SER A 107 8.87 12.87 17.30
N VAL A 108 9.10 12.79 16.00
CA VAL A 108 8.37 13.57 14.98
C VAL A 108 7.14 12.80 14.54
N ALA A 109 5.95 13.32 14.85
CA ALA A 109 4.69 12.73 14.42
C ALA A 109 4.58 12.73 12.89
N ILE A 110 4.32 11.56 12.31
CA ILE A 110 4.11 11.39 10.87
C ILE A 110 2.60 11.39 10.64
N THR A 111 2.10 12.37 9.90
CA THR A 111 0.66 12.53 9.62
C THR A 111 0.27 12.03 8.22
N GLY A 112 1.25 11.82 7.34
CA GLY A 112 1.06 11.26 6.00
C GLY A 112 2.41 10.94 5.35
N LEU A 113 2.49 9.81 4.63
CA LEU A 113 3.54 9.58 3.66
C LEU A 113 2.94 9.74 2.25
N THR A 114 3.66 10.44 1.41
CA THR A 114 3.47 10.38 -0.05
C THR A 114 4.83 10.08 -0.67
N TYR A 115 4.86 9.20 -1.66
CA TYR A 115 6.02 9.04 -2.53
C TYR A 115 5.71 9.76 -3.83
N PHE A 116 6.63 10.62 -4.27
CA PHE A 116 6.52 11.34 -5.53
C PHE A 116 7.81 11.12 -6.32
N GLN A 117 7.69 10.52 -7.50
CA GLN A 117 8.80 10.40 -8.44
C GLN A 117 8.73 11.55 -9.44
N VAL A 118 9.80 12.33 -9.54
CA VAL A 118 9.99 13.28 -10.65
C VAL A 118 10.59 12.50 -11.82
N ILE A 119 9.88 12.43 -12.94
CA ILE A 119 10.42 11.91 -14.20
C ILE A 119 10.96 13.12 -14.97
N ASP A 120 12.27 13.28 -15.03
CA ASP A 120 12.91 14.27 -15.90
C ASP A 120 12.90 13.72 -17.33
N TYR A 121 12.07 14.30 -18.21
CA TYR A 121 12.17 14.07 -19.65
C TYR A 121 13.26 14.97 -20.22
N GLN A 122 14.41 14.39 -20.61
CA GLN A 122 15.36 15.08 -21.47
C GLN A 122 14.83 15.06 -22.91
N ILE A 123 14.45 16.21 -23.45
CA ILE A 123 14.18 16.34 -24.89
C ILE A 123 15.54 16.34 -25.60
N THR A 124 15.97 15.19 -26.10
CA THR A 124 17.10 15.14 -27.03
C THR A 124 16.62 15.66 -28.38
N GLY A 125 17.05 16.87 -28.74
CA GLY A 125 16.69 17.53 -30.00
C GLY A 125 17.40 16.92 -31.21
N SER A 126 16.98 15.73 -31.64
CA SER A 126 17.43 15.13 -32.91
C SER A 126 16.32 14.93 -33.95
N ASP A 127 15.10 15.41 -33.71
CA ASP A 127 13.98 15.35 -34.66
C ASP A 127 13.68 16.74 -35.26
N LEU A 128 14.70 17.38 -35.84
CA LEU A 128 14.56 18.50 -36.80
C LEU A 128 15.43 18.24 -38.03
#